data_AF-A0A1Q3B5H7-F1
#
_entry.id   AF-A0A1Q3B5H7-F1
#
_cell.length_a   1.000
_cell.length_b   1.000
_cell.length_c   1.000
_cell.angle_alpha   90.00
_cell.angle_beta   90.00
_cell.angle_gamma   90.00
#
_symmetry.space_group_name_H-M   'P 1'
#
loop_
_entity.id
_entity.type
_entity.pdbx_description
1 polymer ?
#
loop_
_entity_poly.entity_id
_entity_poly.type
_entity_poly.pdbx_seq_one_letter_code
_entity_poly.pdbx_strand_id
1 'polypeptide(L)'
;KGKKVCSSVAEPSSFCPFRLKLTTDNLRWNSLKIPSSKEFEDQILANLNEPSLKALDGWSPIEILFFDVDTQEIYKLNLAKKEAFWFEPMPDVGQKKDKSSPNNAAMIVQSSCDVEMARKEFVYSVEPFRHIVKKRDLSYNNEIALCWAGSKTINKFYLSVLHPRRLDL
;
A
#
# COMPACT_ATOMS: atom_id res chain seq x y z
N LYS A 1 -12.33 -12.83 46.61
CA LYS A 1 -11.49 -13.23 45.45
C LYS A 1 -12.12 -12.64 44.18
N GLY A 2 -11.79 -11.40 43.85
CA GLY A 2 -12.23 -10.73 42.61
C GLY A 2 -11.12 -10.82 41.57
N LYS A 3 -11.42 -11.37 40.39
CA LYS A 3 -10.51 -11.43 39.24
C LYS A 3 -10.23 -10.01 38.76
N LYS A 4 -8.96 -9.59 38.82
CA LYS A 4 -8.45 -8.41 38.13
C LYS A 4 -8.70 -8.58 36.63
N VAL A 5 -9.62 -7.78 36.09
CA VAL A 5 -9.72 -7.50 34.67
C VAL A 5 -8.51 -6.65 34.31
N CYS A 6 -7.66 -7.13 33.39
CA CYS A 6 -6.58 -6.33 32.82
C CYS A 6 -7.19 -5.24 31.92
N SER A 7 -7.67 -4.16 32.54
CA SER A 7 -7.92 -2.88 31.89
C SER A 7 -6.57 -2.18 31.70
N SER A 8 -5.83 -2.62 30.69
CA SER A 8 -4.66 -1.92 30.17
C SER A 8 -4.63 -2.10 28.66
N VAL A 9 -5.72 -1.72 28.01
CA VAL A 9 -5.66 -1.29 26.62
C VAL A 9 -5.59 0.22 26.73
N ALA A 10 -4.38 0.75 26.58
CA ALA A 10 -4.13 2.17 26.51
C ALA A 10 -5.11 2.83 25.52
N GLU A 11 -5.53 4.04 25.85
CA GLU A 11 -6.41 4.89 25.04
C GLU A 11 -6.08 4.78 23.53
N PRO A 12 -7.05 4.45 22.66
CA PRO A 12 -6.77 4.24 21.24
C PRO A 12 -6.62 5.56 20.45
N SER A 13 -6.37 6.68 21.10
CA SER A 13 -6.30 8.00 20.46
C SER A 13 -4.89 8.41 19.97
N SER A 14 -3.83 7.64 20.25
CA SER A 14 -2.45 7.95 19.82
C SER A 14 -1.74 6.87 19.00
N PHE A 15 -2.34 5.68 18.83
CA PHE A 15 -1.68 4.56 18.16
C PHE A 15 -2.10 4.46 16.69
N CYS A 16 -1.38 5.25 15.89
CA CYS A 16 -1.10 5.05 14.47
C CYS A 16 -2.22 5.40 13.42
N PRO A 17 -1.96 6.37 12.52
CA PRO A 17 -2.95 6.83 11.55
C PRO A 17 -2.54 6.63 10.08
N PHE A 18 -1.77 5.61 9.69
CA PHE A 18 -1.57 5.37 8.25
C PHE A 18 -2.85 4.79 7.65
N ARG A 19 -3.70 5.69 7.15
CA ARG A 19 -4.99 5.36 6.56
C ARG A 19 -4.86 5.30 5.06
N LEU A 20 -5.40 4.23 4.48
CA LEU A 20 -5.37 4.01 3.06
C LEU A 20 -6.78 3.72 2.57
N LYS A 21 -7.30 4.64 1.75
CA LYS A 21 -8.53 4.39 1.00
C LYS A 21 -8.21 3.44 -0.15
N LEU A 22 -8.99 2.37 -0.24
CA LEU A 22 -8.95 1.43 -1.34
C LEU A 22 -9.61 2.08 -2.56
N THR A 23 -8.78 2.45 -3.54
CA THR A 23 -9.18 3.03 -4.82
C THR A 23 -8.57 2.23 -5.96
N THR A 24 -9.00 2.49 -7.19
CA THR A 24 -8.40 1.92 -8.41
C THR A 24 -6.93 2.32 -8.62
N ASP A 25 -6.48 3.37 -7.94
CA ASP A 25 -5.11 3.88 -8.03
C ASP A 25 -4.20 3.21 -6.98
N ASN A 26 -4.78 2.82 -5.84
CA ASN A 26 -4.04 2.22 -4.74
C ASN A 26 -4.15 0.70 -4.67
N LEU A 27 -5.12 0.09 -5.35
CA LEU A 27 -5.30 -1.37 -5.36
C LEU A 27 -5.37 -1.85 -6.81
N ARG A 28 -4.26 -2.42 -7.31
CA ARG A 28 -4.16 -2.93 -8.69
C ARG A 28 -3.69 -4.36 -8.74
N TRP A 29 -4.38 -5.16 -9.55
CA TRP A 29 -4.19 -6.61 -9.72
C TRP A 29 -4.13 -7.37 -8.40
N ASN A 30 -2.97 -7.40 -7.76
CA ASN A 30 -2.69 -8.07 -6.50
C ASN A 30 -1.80 -7.25 -5.56
N SER A 31 -1.53 -6.00 -5.89
CA SER A 31 -0.64 -5.12 -5.15
C SER A 31 -1.42 -3.94 -4.58
N LEU A 32 -1.19 -3.69 -3.30
CA LEU A 32 -1.65 -2.50 -2.60
C LEU A 32 -0.52 -1.47 -2.66
N LYS A 33 -0.73 -0.35 -3.34
CA LYS A 33 0.17 0.80 -3.33
C LYS A 33 0.21 1.37 -1.92
N ILE A 34 1.41 1.64 -1.44
CA ILE A 34 1.65 2.39 -0.22
C ILE A 34 2.06 3.81 -0.63
N PRO A 35 1.21 4.82 -0.39
CA PRO A 35 1.56 6.21 -0.64
C PRO A 35 2.88 6.58 0.01
N SER A 36 3.81 7.11 -0.79
CA SER A 36 5.01 7.76 -0.31
C SER A 36 4.58 8.99 0.50
N SER A 37 4.67 8.87 1.81
CA SER A 37 4.26 9.88 2.78
C SER A 37 5.32 9.92 3.87
N LYS A 38 5.47 11.10 4.49
CA LYS A 38 6.40 11.27 5.58
C LYS A 38 6.08 10.31 6.74
N GLU A 39 4.80 10.05 7.01
CA GLU A 39 4.42 9.08 8.03
C GLU A 39 4.91 7.67 7.70
N PHE A 40 4.83 7.24 6.44
CA PHE A 40 5.34 5.92 6.03
C PHE A 40 6.85 5.82 6.22
N GLU A 41 7.60 6.84 5.80
CA GLU A 41 9.05 6.86 5.94
C GLU A 41 9.48 6.86 7.42
N ASP A 42 8.92 7.77 8.22
CA ASP A 42 9.30 7.96 9.62
C ASP A 42 8.83 6.82 10.53
N GLN A 43 7.67 6.20 10.26
CA GLN A 43 7.08 5.21 11.15
C GLN A 43 7.32 3.77 10.71
N ILE A 44 7.49 3.53 9.42
CA ILE A 44 7.64 2.17 8.89
C ILE A 44 9.08 1.95 8.44
N LEU A 45 9.59 2.75 7.49
CA LEU A 45 10.94 2.51 6.95
C LEU A 45 12.02 2.68 8.02
N ALA A 46 11.94 3.72 8.85
CA ALA A 46 12.92 3.95 9.93
C ALA A 46 12.97 2.80 10.97
N ASN A 47 11.92 1.99 11.08
CA ASN A 47 11.84 0.87 12.02
C ASN A 47 12.17 -0.49 11.40
N LEU A 48 12.35 -0.57 10.07
CA LEU A 48 12.83 -1.77 9.41
C LEU A 48 14.26 -2.08 9.85
N ASN A 49 14.60 -3.38 9.85
CA ASN A 49 15.97 -3.80 10.10
C ASN A 49 16.88 -3.49 8.92
N GLU A 50 18.18 -3.32 9.19
CA GLU A 50 19.17 -2.94 8.18
C GLU A 50 19.22 -3.89 6.97
N PRO A 51 19.16 -5.23 7.13
CA PRO A 51 19.04 -6.14 5.98
C PRO A 51 17.80 -5.88 5.12
N SER A 52 16.66 -5.58 5.74
CA SER A 52 15.40 -5.30 5.04
C SER A 52 15.47 -3.99 4.27
N LEU A 53 16.05 -2.94 4.87
CA LEU A 53 16.29 -1.67 4.20
C LEU A 53 17.21 -1.86 2.98
N LYS A 54 18.33 -2.56 3.17
CA LYS A 54 19.27 -2.87 2.09
C LYS A 54 18.63 -3.69 0.97
N ALA A 55 17.77 -4.65 1.32
CA ALA A 55 17.01 -5.42 0.34
C ALA A 55 16.07 -4.51 -0.46
N LEU A 56 15.29 -3.65 0.20
CA LEU A 56 14.41 -2.70 -0.47
C LEU A 56 15.17 -1.71 -1.35
N ASP A 57 16.35 -1.24 -0.91
CA ASP A 57 17.22 -0.38 -1.72
C ASP A 57 17.77 -1.09 -2.95
N GLY A 58 18.04 -2.39 -2.85
CA GLY A 58 18.35 -3.28 -3.96
C GLY A 58 17.11 -3.79 -4.71
N TRP A 59 15.94 -3.16 -4.57
CA TRP A 59 14.69 -3.53 -5.24
C TRP A 59 14.24 -4.98 -4.99
N SER A 60 14.68 -5.56 -3.88
CA SER A 60 14.32 -6.91 -3.46
C SER A 60 13.17 -6.85 -2.46
N PRO A 61 12.10 -7.65 -2.65
CA PRO A 61 10.98 -7.69 -1.72
C PRO A 61 11.40 -8.25 -0.36
N ILE A 62 10.78 -7.75 0.70
CA ILE A 62 10.95 -8.25 2.07
C ILE A 62 9.65 -8.86 2.59
N GLU A 63 9.74 -9.99 3.30
CA GLU A 63 8.56 -10.58 3.94
C GLU A 63 8.11 -9.69 5.11
N ILE A 64 6.80 -9.48 5.20
CA ILE A 64 6.12 -8.76 6.26
C ILE A 64 4.92 -9.57 6.74
N LEU A 65 4.55 -9.38 8.01
CA LEU A 65 3.38 -10.00 8.61
C LEU A 65 2.29 -8.95 8.81
N PHE A 66 1.10 -9.17 8.29
CA PHE A 66 -0.09 -8.36 8.59
C PHE A 66 -0.96 -9.13 9.57
N PHE A 67 -1.13 -8.61 10.78
CA PHE A 67 -2.10 -9.12 11.74
C PHE A 67 -3.38 -8.27 11.65
N ASP A 68 -4.44 -8.87 11.14
CA ASP A 68 -5.77 -8.27 11.10
C ASP A 68 -6.35 -8.30 12.50
N VAL A 69 -6.49 -7.13 13.12
CA VAL A 69 -6.95 -7.04 14.51
C VAL A 69 -8.44 -7.31 14.63
N ASP A 70 -9.19 -7.15 13.54
CA ASP A 70 -10.64 -7.35 13.54
C ASP A 70 -10.99 -8.83 13.42
N THR A 71 -10.22 -9.60 12.63
CA THR A 71 -10.44 -11.05 12.45
C THR A 71 -9.46 -11.94 13.21
N GLN A 72 -8.44 -11.36 13.84
CA GLN A 72 -7.34 -12.05 14.51
C GLN A 72 -6.53 -12.97 13.60
N GLU A 73 -6.51 -12.69 12.29
CA GLU A 73 -5.78 -13.49 11.31
C GLU A 73 -4.40 -12.90 10.99
N ILE A 74 -3.46 -13.76 10.60
CA ILE A 74 -2.11 -13.36 10.17
C ILE A 74 -1.95 -13.67 8.68
N TYR A 75 -1.57 -12.66 7.92
CA TYR A 75 -1.21 -12.76 6.50
C TYR A 75 0.28 -12.56 6.32
N LYS A 76 0.91 -13.46 5.56
CA LYS A 76 2.30 -13.31 5.10
C LYS A 76 2.30 -12.63 3.75
N LEU A 77 2.92 -11.46 3.67
CA LEU A 77 2.97 -10.61 2.49
C LEU A 77 4.41 -10.17 2.23
N ASN A 78 4.62 -9.47 1.14
CA ASN A 78 5.88 -8.84 0.79
C ASN A 78 5.69 -7.33 0.68
N LEU A 79 6.61 -6.55 1.25
CA LEU A 79 6.81 -5.14 0.93
C LEU A 79 7.89 -5.02 -0.14
N ALA A 80 7.62 -4.29 -1.22
CA ALA A 80 8.56 -4.12 -2.33
C ALA A 80 8.55 -2.69 -2.87
N LYS A 81 9.69 -2.25 -3.42
CA LYS A 81 9.72 -1.14 -4.38
C LYS A 81 9.26 -1.67 -5.74
N LYS A 82 8.39 -0.92 -6.42
CA LYS A 82 7.93 -1.21 -7.78
C LYS A 82 7.92 0.06 -8.61
N GLU A 83 8.06 -0.08 -9.92
CA GLU A 83 7.93 1.05 -10.83
C GLU A 83 6.52 1.65 -10.75
N ALA A 84 6.44 2.98 -10.72
CA ALA A 84 5.18 3.70 -10.48
C ALA A 84 4.12 3.43 -11.57
N PHE A 85 4.54 3.16 -12.81
CA PHE A 85 3.65 2.91 -13.95
C PHE A 85 2.71 1.71 -13.75
N TRP A 86 3.06 0.76 -12.87
CA TRP A 86 2.15 -0.33 -12.50
C TRP A 86 0.86 0.17 -11.84
N PHE A 87 0.86 1.37 -11.29
CA PHE A 87 -0.32 1.96 -10.63
C PHE A 87 -0.99 3.06 -11.47
N GLU A 88 -0.47 3.38 -12.65
CA GLU A 88 -1.06 4.40 -13.51
C GLU A 88 -2.39 3.95 -14.12
N PRO A 89 -3.38 4.85 -14.24
CA PRO A 89 -4.59 4.58 -15.02
C PRO A 89 -4.25 4.04 -16.40
N MET A 90 -4.90 2.94 -16.79
CA MET A 90 -4.77 2.47 -18.17
C MET A 90 -5.24 3.62 -19.07
N PRO A 91 -4.47 4.00 -20.10
CA PRO A 91 -4.91 5.04 -21.01
C PRO A 91 -6.24 4.61 -21.62
N ASP A 92 -7.24 5.49 -21.57
CA ASP A 92 -8.57 5.21 -22.10
C ASP A 92 -8.46 4.77 -23.56
N VAL A 93 -8.83 3.52 -23.83
CA VAL A 93 -8.83 2.90 -25.17
C VAL A 93 -9.79 3.63 -26.14
N GLY A 94 -10.56 4.61 -25.64
CA GLY A 94 -11.57 5.39 -26.38
C GLY A 94 -11.11 6.72 -26.97
N GLN A 95 -9.93 7.27 -26.64
CA GLN A 95 -9.42 8.43 -27.37
C GLN A 95 -8.81 7.98 -28.69
N LYS A 96 -9.70 7.73 -29.68
CA LYS A 96 -9.33 7.83 -31.09
C LYS A 96 -8.72 9.22 -31.29
N LYS A 97 -7.39 9.28 -31.36
CA LYS A 97 -6.65 10.43 -31.88
C LYS A 97 -7.29 10.82 -33.20
N ASP A 98 -7.98 11.96 -33.22
CA ASP A 98 -8.36 12.60 -34.46
C ASP A 98 -7.08 12.84 -35.26
N LYS A 99 -7.01 12.15 -36.40
CA LYS A 99 -5.94 12.27 -37.37
C LYS A 99 -6.03 13.66 -38.00
N SER A 100 -5.21 14.60 -37.54
CA SER A 100 -4.72 15.68 -38.41
C SER A 100 -3.44 16.29 -37.87
N SER A 101 -2.29 15.86 -38.39
CA SER A 101 -1.19 16.71 -38.92
C SER A 101 0.11 15.90 -39.04
N PRO A 102 0.87 15.98 -40.15
CA PRO A 102 2.05 15.16 -40.39
C PRO A 102 3.27 15.79 -39.70
N ASN A 103 3.58 15.36 -38.48
CA ASN A 103 4.90 15.56 -37.86
C ASN A 103 5.31 14.28 -37.11
N ASN A 104 5.45 13.19 -37.87
CA ASN A 104 5.83 11.85 -37.42
C ASN A 104 7.34 11.71 -37.15
N ALA A 105 7.90 12.54 -36.28
CA ALA A 105 9.25 12.33 -35.73
C ALA A 105 9.34 12.61 -34.21
N ALA A 106 8.45 13.44 -33.66
CA ALA A 106 8.48 13.79 -32.23
C ALA A 106 7.71 12.81 -31.33
N MET A 107 6.70 12.09 -31.85
CA MET A 107 5.82 11.26 -31.01
C MET A 107 6.39 9.89 -30.60
N ILE A 108 7.43 9.41 -31.28
CA ILE A 108 8.10 8.13 -30.93
C ILE A 108 9.22 8.36 -29.89
N VAL A 109 9.78 9.57 -29.82
CA VAL A 109 10.85 9.91 -28.87
C VAL A 109 10.31 10.26 -27.48
N GLN A 110 9.08 10.79 -27.39
CA GLN A 110 8.43 11.05 -26.10
C GLN A 110 8.10 9.76 -25.35
N SER A 111 7.69 8.67 -26.02
CA SER A 111 7.35 7.42 -25.35
C SER A 111 8.56 6.68 -24.77
N SER A 112 9.74 6.77 -25.39
CA SER A 112 10.96 6.14 -24.85
C SER A 112 11.55 6.95 -23.70
N CYS A 113 11.43 8.28 -23.74
CA CYS A 113 11.89 9.17 -22.66
C CYS A 113 11.00 9.06 -21.41
N ASP A 114 9.68 8.94 -21.59
CA ASP A 114 8.74 8.69 -20.49
C ASP A 114 8.93 7.32 -19.86
N VAL A 115 9.21 6.25 -20.63
CA VAL A 115 9.46 4.93 -20.04
C VAL A 115 10.75 4.91 -19.22
N GLU A 116 11.81 5.60 -19.67
CA GLU A 116 13.05 5.75 -18.91
C GLU A 116 12.89 6.62 -17.65
N MET A 117 12.01 7.65 -17.66
CA MET A 117 11.67 8.42 -16.47
C MET A 117 10.70 7.68 -15.53
N ALA A 118 9.72 6.96 -16.05
CA ALA A 118 8.80 6.12 -15.28
C ALA A 118 9.51 4.93 -14.63
N ARG A 119 10.66 4.49 -15.18
CA ARG A 119 11.59 3.56 -14.53
C ARG A 119 12.33 4.17 -13.34
N LYS A 120 12.44 5.50 -13.25
CA LYS A 120 13.06 6.21 -12.13
C LYS A 120 12.08 6.48 -11.00
N GLU A 121 10.79 6.60 -11.30
CA GLU A 121 9.76 6.76 -10.29
C GLU A 121 9.32 5.40 -9.74
N PHE A 122 9.44 5.24 -8.43
CA PHE A 122 9.03 4.02 -7.73
C PHE A 122 7.97 4.33 -6.69
N VAL A 123 7.22 3.29 -6.33
CA VAL A 123 6.28 3.30 -5.23
C VAL A 123 6.53 2.08 -4.35
N TYR A 124 6.20 2.19 -3.07
CA TYR A 124 6.12 1.01 -2.22
C TYR A 124 4.82 0.27 -2.50
N SER A 125 4.88 -1.05 -2.45
CA SER A 125 3.70 -1.89 -2.62
C SER A 125 3.72 -3.10 -1.70
N VAL A 126 2.53 -3.53 -1.28
CA VAL A 126 2.31 -4.75 -0.50
C VAL A 126 1.60 -5.80 -1.34
N GLU A 127 2.15 -7.01 -1.38
CA GLU A 127 1.59 -8.10 -2.17
C GLU A 127 1.90 -9.49 -1.59
N PRO A 128 1.05 -10.52 -1.80
CA PRO A 128 -0.22 -10.49 -2.51
C PRO A 128 -1.35 -9.90 -1.65
N PHE A 129 -2.01 -8.80 -2.03
CA PHE A 129 -3.06 -8.19 -1.19
C PHE A 129 -4.50 -8.58 -1.58
N ARG A 130 -4.72 -9.10 -2.80
CA ARG A 130 -6.08 -9.36 -3.30
C ARG A 130 -6.85 -10.41 -2.49
N HIS A 131 -6.14 -11.36 -1.89
CA HIS A 131 -6.78 -12.40 -1.09
C HIS A 131 -7.40 -11.83 0.20
N ILE A 132 -6.76 -10.83 0.81
CA ILE A 132 -7.30 -10.10 1.98
C ILE A 132 -8.58 -9.37 1.57
N VAL A 133 -8.53 -8.64 0.44
CA VAL A 133 -9.70 -7.94 -0.13
C VAL A 133 -10.88 -8.88 -0.32
N LYS A 134 -10.66 -10.06 -0.93
CA LYS A 134 -11.72 -11.06 -1.13
C LYS A 134 -12.23 -11.63 0.19
N LYS A 135 -11.35 -11.96 1.13
CA LYS A 135 -11.71 -12.61 2.39
C LYS A 135 -12.45 -11.67 3.35
N ARG A 136 -12.10 -10.39 3.32
CA ARG A 136 -12.68 -9.33 4.15
C ARG A 136 -13.85 -8.61 3.46
N ASP A 137 -14.26 -9.08 2.28
CA ASP A 137 -15.31 -8.47 1.45
C ASP A 137 -15.11 -6.94 1.25
N LEU A 138 -13.87 -6.54 0.97
CA LEU A 138 -13.52 -5.14 0.80
C LEU A 138 -13.84 -4.68 -0.62
N SER A 139 -14.45 -3.52 -0.69
CA SER A 139 -14.79 -2.80 -1.91
C SER A 139 -13.94 -1.55 -2.08
N TYR A 140 -13.90 -1.03 -3.31
CA TYR A 140 -13.40 0.32 -3.53
C TYR A 140 -14.27 1.29 -2.72
N ASN A 141 -13.64 2.24 -2.03
CA ASN A 141 -14.19 3.14 -1.01
C ASN A 141 -14.06 2.69 0.45
N ASN A 142 -13.75 1.42 0.72
CA ASN A 142 -13.34 1.06 2.07
C ASN A 142 -11.99 1.71 2.40
N GLU A 143 -11.80 2.02 3.67
CA GLU A 143 -10.56 2.57 4.18
C GLU A 143 -9.97 1.57 5.17
N ILE A 144 -8.65 1.37 5.12
CA ILE A 144 -7.94 0.51 6.06
C ILE A 144 -6.94 1.34 6.84
N ALA A 145 -6.70 0.98 8.09
CA ALA A 145 -5.59 1.48 8.88
C ALA A 145 -4.47 0.44 8.91
N LEU A 146 -3.24 0.89 8.67
CA LEU A 146 -2.03 0.09 8.81
C LEU A 146 -1.16 0.66 9.90
N CYS A 147 -0.66 -0.20 10.78
CA CYS A 147 0.17 0.23 11.90
C CYS A 147 1.40 -0.61 12.07
N TRP A 148 2.56 0.03 12.15
CA TRP A 148 3.78 -0.67 12.48
C TRP A 148 3.65 -1.26 13.89
N ALA A 149 3.81 -2.57 13.97
CA ALA A 149 3.83 -3.36 15.20
C ALA A 149 5.06 -4.27 15.25
N GLY A 150 6.00 -4.02 14.35
CA GLY A 150 7.22 -4.78 14.20
C GLY A 150 8.29 -4.34 15.19
N SER A 151 9.37 -5.11 15.18
CA SER A 151 10.61 -4.80 15.86
C SER A 151 11.74 -4.78 14.84
N LYS A 152 12.95 -4.46 15.27
CA LYS A 152 14.17 -4.63 14.45
C LYS A 152 14.45 -6.08 14.04
N THR A 153 13.63 -7.05 14.44
CA THR A 153 13.78 -8.47 14.07
C THR A 153 12.59 -9.01 13.31
N ILE A 154 11.40 -8.41 13.45
CA ILE A 154 10.17 -8.88 12.82
C ILE A 154 9.48 -7.69 12.16
N ASN A 155 9.32 -7.76 10.84
CA ASN A 155 8.55 -6.76 10.10
C ASN A 155 7.06 -7.10 10.21
N LYS A 156 6.34 -6.43 11.11
CA LYS A 156 4.93 -6.70 11.40
C LYS A 156 4.09 -5.44 11.37
N PHE A 157 2.88 -5.58 10.83
CA PHE A 157 1.87 -4.55 10.78
C PHE A 157 0.58 -5.04 11.42
N TYR A 158 -0.14 -4.15 12.08
CA TYR A 158 -1.56 -4.31 12.38
C TYR A 158 -2.40 -3.75 11.23
N LEU A 159 -3.43 -4.48 10.85
CA LEU A 159 -4.42 -4.10 9.84
C LEU A 159 -5.78 -4.00 10.53
N SER A 160 -6.51 -2.91 10.29
CA SER A 160 -7.93 -2.79 10.67
C SER A 160 -8.72 -2.16 9.53
N VAL A 161 -9.95 -2.61 9.33
CA VAL A 161 -10.89 -2.03 8.37
C VAL A 161 -11.65 -0.90 9.05
N LEU A 162 -11.45 0.32 8.56
CA LEU A 162 -12.17 1.48 9.04
C LEU A 162 -13.57 1.45 8.44
N HIS A 163 -14.54 1.09 9.27
CA HIS A 163 -15.94 1.12 8.87
C HIS A 163 -16.34 2.60 8.73
N PRO A 164 -16.95 3.01 7.60
CA PRO A 164 -17.58 4.32 7.56
C PRO A 164 -18.56 4.36 8.73
N ARG A 165 -18.50 5.44 9.55
CA ARG A 165 -19.50 5.64 10.60
C ARG A 165 -20.85 5.47 9.94
N ARG A 166 -21.61 4.45 10.33
CA ARG A 166 -23.04 4.43 10.02
C ARG A 166 -23.57 5.68 10.70
N LEU A 167 -23.88 6.70 9.89
CA LEU A 167 -24.87 7.68 10.28
C LEU A 167 -26.16 6.87 10.28
N ASP A 168 -26.44 6.25 11.43
CA ASP A 168 -27.73 5.63 11.68
C ASP A 168 -28.77 6.75 11.46
N LEU A 169 -29.59 6.56 10.42
CA LEU A 169 -30.76 7.36 10.06
C LEU A 169 -32.00 6.66 10.62
#